data_AF-A0AAU2AWG8-F1
#
_entry.id   AF-A0AAU2AWG8-F1
#
_cell.length_a   1.000
_cell.length_b   1.000
_cell.length_c   1.000
_cell.angle_alpha   90.00
_cell.angle_beta   90.00
_cell.angle_gamma   90.00
#
_symmetry.space_group_name_H-M   'P 1'
#
loop_
_entity.id
_entity.type
_entity.pdbx_description
1 polymer ?
#
loop_
_entity_poly.entity_id
_entity_poly.type
_entity_poly.pdbx_seq_one_letter_code
_entity_poly.pdbx_strand_id
1 'polypeptide(L)'
;MPTTDETRKNYREILVQRANSTDRSPPPTPPAPPPPRPHAWPPSPTAYLALKPEAIRALLVHEARWTTAMTDGIIKSTGRRNKGTGTRDFALAVLRRYGWGVPTEERVLSSATNAVTLVIQGSLVPFRKANGCVQLGELKLHQLPWPREQLLDLGATTVELRVTLSYFVEPNPGRRGVMGQHTYASHRLRFAIKGPLENLSDFEASVAKDAEAANDGMITVGKFEGNKAWLVGSGNRNRGSLHADLWNGTAAELANCGALAIYPAGGWREFNGRTASASQSPTPSSCPSRHPKSRPTSTQ
;
A
#
# COMPACT_ATOMS: atom_id res chain seq x y z
N MET A 1 -33.93 -9.32 23.25
CA MET A 1 -33.47 -8.31 22.29
C MET A 1 -31.96 -8.49 22.07
N PRO A 2 -31.52 -9.33 21.11
CA PRO A 2 -30.11 -9.35 20.73
C PRO A 2 -29.77 -8.06 19.97
N THR A 3 -28.56 -7.55 20.21
CA THR A 3 -28.07 -6.29 19.64
C THR A 3 -27.66 -6.43 18.16
N THR A 4 -28.02 -5.46 17.34
CA THR A 4 -27.80 -5.43 15.88
C THR A 4 -26.33 -5.19 15.50
N ASP A 5 -25.49 -6.24 15.46
CA ASP A 5 -24.13 -6.17 14.89
C ASP A 5 -23.59 -7.53 14.39
N GLU A 6 -24.33 -8.25 13.52
CA GLU A 6 -23.97 -9.64 13.15
C GLU A 6 -24.00 -9.98 11.63
N THR A 7 -24.10 -9.00 10.73
CA THR A 7 -24.08 -9.25 9.26
C THR A 7 -22.87 -8.68 8.52
N ARG A 8 -21.88 -8.13 9.23
CA ARG A 8 -20.70 -7.51 8.61
C ARG A 8 -19.60 -8.53 8.30
N LYS A 9 -19.60 -9.06 7.07
CA LYS A 9 -18.52 -9.93 6.58
C LYS A 9 -17.25 -9.11 6.30
N ASN A 10 -16.13 -9.52 6.88
CA ASN A 10 -14.84 -8.81 6.79
C ASN A 10 -13.87 -9.61 5.92
N TYR A 11 -13.44 -9.03 4.80
CA TYR A 11 -12.42 -9.55 3.89
C TYR A 11 -11.04 -8.93 4.23
N ARG A 12 -9.97 -9.69 4.01
CA ARG A 12 -8.65 -9.35 4.55
C ARG A 12 -7.53 -9.61 3.55
N GLU A 13 -6.71 -8.59 3.32
CA GLU A 13 -5.56 -8.66 2.43
C GLU A 13 -4.29 -8.08 3.08
N ILE A 14 -3.20 -8.83 2.93
CA ILE A 14 -1.88 -8.53 3.48
C ILE A 14 -0.87 -8.59 2.35
N LEU A 15 -0.24 -7.44 2.11
CA LEU A 15 0.72 -7.23 1.04
C LEU A 15 2.10 -6.98 1.64
N VAL A 16 3.05 -7.78 1.22
CA VAL A 16 4.39 -7.80 1.80
C VAL A 16 5.38 -7.63 0.67
N GLN A 17 6.09 -6.52 0.65
CA GLN A 17 7.00 -6.19 -0.44
C GLN A 17 8.41 -5.97 0.08
N ARG A 18 9.36 -6.74 -0.43
CA ARG A 18 10.77 -6.34 -0.37
C ARG A 18 11.04 -5.36 -1.51
N ALA A 19 11.25 -4.10 -1.18
CA ALA A 19 11.73 -3.15 -2.17
C ALA A 19 13.25 -3.30 -2.29
N ASN A 20 13.72 -3.65 -3.49
CA ASN A 20 15.14 -3.83 -3.80
C ASN A 20 15.71 -2.52 -4.37
N SER A 21 16.90 -2.11 -3.95
CA SER A 21 17.64 -1.08 -4.68
C SER A 21 18.05 -1.54 -6.08
N THR A 22 18.16 -0.56 -7.00
CA THR A 22 18.43 -0.78 -8.42
C THR A 22 19.73 -1.55 -8.66
N ASP A 23 19.59 -2.70 -9.32
CA ASP A 23 20.62 -3.55 -9.93
C ASP A 23 21.93 -3.76 -9.14
N ARG A 24 22.00 -4.92 -8.47
CA ARG A 24 23.20 -5.75 -8.46
C ARG A 24 22.81 -7.13 -8.98
N SER A 25 23.55 -7.63 -9.96
CA SER A 25 23.34 -8.94 -10.58
C SER A 25 23.44 -10.09 -9.55
N PRO A 26 22.73 -11.22 -9.76
CA PRO A 26 22.56 -12.24 -8.72
C PRO A 26 23.77 -13.16 -8.53
N PRO A 27 24.04 -13.64 -7.30
CA PRO A 27 24.89 -14.79 -7.05
C PRO A 27 24.20 -16.12 -7.44
N PRO A 28 24.95 -17.21 -7.70
CA PRO A 28 24.40 -18.48 -8.18
C PRO A 28 23.52 -19.22 -7.16
N THR A 29 22.61 -20.05 -7.69
CA THR A 29 21.55 -20.75 -6.94
C THR A 29 22.08 -21.94 -6.13
N PRO A 30 21.69 -22.11 -4.85
CA PRO A 30 21.97 -23.33 -4.09
C PRO A 30 21.05 -24.50 -4.53
N PRO A 31 21.49 -25.76 -4.37
CA PRO A 31 20.71 -26.94 -4.79
C PRO A 31 19.43 -27.16 -3.96
N ALA A 32 18.46 -27.84 -4.57
CA ALA A 32 17.13 -28.04 -4.00
C ALA A 32 17.10 -29.01 -2.79
N PRO A 33 16.26 -28.76 -1.77
CA PRO A 33 16.07 -29.68 -0.64
C PRO A 33 15.22 -30.91 -1.02
N PRO A 34 15.40 -32.06 -0.35
CA PRO A 34 14.68 -33.30 -0.63
C PRO A 34 13.20 -33.28 -0.17
N PRO A 35 12.33 -34.15 -0.72
CA PRO A 35 10.89 -34.16 -0.43
C PRO A 35 10.54 -34.73 0.97
N PRO A 36 9.41 -34.29 1.57
CA PRO A 36 8.99 -34.72 2.90
C PRO A 36 8.33 -36.11 2.92
N ARG A 37 8.30 -36.75 4.10
CA ARG A 37 7.49 -37.95 4.40
C ARG A 37 6.68 -37.78 5.70
N PRO A 38 5.58 -38.55 5.90
CA PRO A 38 4.36 -37.93 6.42
C PRO A 38 3.81 -38.58 7.70
N HIS A 39 3.73 -37.82 8.80
CA HIS A 39 2.87 -38.16 9.94
C HIS A 39 2.23 -36.88 10.50
N ALA A 40 0.90 -36.92 10.71
CA ALA A 40 0.13 -35.76 11.13
C ALA A 40 0.34 -35.43 12.62
N TRP A 41 0.60 -34.16 12.89
CA TRP A 41 0.55 -33.52 14.21
C TRP A 41 -0.33 -32.26 14.09
N PRO A 42 -0.94 -31.75 15.18
CA PRO A 42 -1.62 -30.45 15.14
C PRO A 42 -0.64 -29.35 14.69
N PRO A 43 -1.12 -28.29 14.01
CA PRO A 43 -0.24 -27.34 13.33
C PRO A 43 0.72 -26.65 14.30
N SER A 44 2.01 -26.97 14.14
CA SER A 44 3.09 -26.43 14.96
C SER A 44 3.40 -24.96 14.62
N PRO A 45 4.12 -24.22 15.48
CA PRO A 45 4.54 -22.82 15.25
C PRO A 45 5.36 -22.56 13.97
N THR A 46 5.71 -23.60 13.23
CA THR A 46 6.49 -23.60 11.99
C THR A 46 5.84 -22.89 10.80
N ALA A 47 4.51 -22.67 10.79
CA ALA A 47 3.87 -21.85 9.76
C ALA A 47 4.44 -20.42 9.70
N TYR A 48 4.86 -19.88 10.85
CA TYR A 48 5.48 -18.55 10.95
C TYR A 48 6.95 -18.53 10.56
N LEU A 49 7.66 -19.65 10.69
CA LEU A 49 9.09 -19.76 10.33
C LEU A 49 9.35 -19.61 8.83
N ALA A 50 8.33 -19.76 7.98
CA ALA A 50 8.40 -19.51 6.54
C ALA A 50 8.00 -18.06 6.13
N LEU A 51 7.47 -17.25 7.05
CA LEU A 51 7.06 -15.88 6.77
C LEU A 51 8.24 -14.91 6.92
N LYS A 52 8.43 -14.00 5.96
CA LYS A 52 9.44 -12.95 6.08
C LYS A 52 9.09 -12.01 7.25
N PRO A 53 10.07 -11.36 7.91
CA PRO A 53 9.78 -10.47 9.03
C PRO A 53 8.89 -9.28 8.63
N GLU A 54 8.92 -8.85 7.36
CA GLU A 54 7.96 -7.90 6.78
C GLU A 54 6.51 -8.41 6.90
N ALA A 55 6.27 -9.70 6.65
CA ALA A 55 4.96 -10.35 6.69
C ALA A 55 4.45 -10.53 8.13
N ILE A 56 5.33 -10.94 9.04
CA ILE A 56 5.02 -11.04 10.48
C ILE A 56 4.58 -9.67 11.02
N ARG A 57 5.34 -8.61 10.69
CA ARG A 57 4.98 -7.22 11.06
C ARG A 57 3.65 -6.79 10.42
N ALA A 58 3.37 -7.23 9.20
CA ALA A 58 2.10 -6.95 8.52
C ALA A 58 0.92 -7.61 9.24
N LEU A 59 1.01 -8.92 9.53
CA LEU A 59 -0.01 -9.71 10.24
C LEU A 59 -0.33 -9.12 11.62
N LEU A 60 0.69 -8.76 12.41
CA LEU A 60 0.49 -8.12 13.72
C LEU A 60 -0.34 -6.82 13.62
N VAL A 61 -0.07 -5.97 12.63
CA VAL A 61 -0.85 -4.72 12.43
C VAL A 61 -2.18 -4.96 11.71
N HIS A 62 -2.31 -6.03 10.94
CA HIS A 62 -3.54 -6.42 10.27
C HIS A 62 -4.58 -7.00 11.24
N GLU A 63 -4.14 -7.75 12.25
CA GLU A 63 -5.00 -8.32 13.28
C GLU A 63 -5.23 -7.41 14.49
N ALA A 64 -4.44 -6.35 14.62
CA ALA A 64 -4.66 -5.32 15.62
C ALA A 64 -6.06 -4.70 15.50
N ARG A 65 -6.81 -4.69 16.61
CA ARG A 65 -8.12 -4.05 16.74
C ARG A 65 -8.14 -3.11 17.94
N TRP A 66 -8.86 -2.00 17.83
CA TRP A 66 -9.10 -1.10 18.96
C TRP A 66 -10.07 -1.74 19.95
N THR A 67 -9.74 -1.68 21.24
CA THR A 67 -10.65 -2.13 22.30
C THR A 67 -11.68 -1.05 22.62
N THR A 68 -12.80 -1.43 23.24
CA THR A 68 -13.83 -0.50 23.73
C THR A 68 -13.22 0.55 24.68
N ALA A 69 -12.32 0.15 25.58
CA ALA A 69 -11.61 1.07 26.47
C ALA A 69 -10.76 2.11 25.70
N MET A 70 -10.12 1.73 24.59
CA MET A 70 -9.37 2.67 23.74
C MET A 70 -10.30 3.67 23.07
N THR A 71 -11.40 3.22 22.46
CA THR A 71 -12.37 4.10 21.80
C THR A 71 -13.04 5.04 22.81
N ASP A 72 -13.48 4.52 23.95
CA ASP A 72 -14.13 5.28 25.02
C ASP A 72 -13.16 6.30 25.64
N GLY A 73 -11.88 5.96 25.78
CA GLY A 73 -10.84 6.89 26.21
C GLY A 73 -10.69 8.09 25.27
N ILE A 74 -10.83 7.90 23.95
CA ILE A 74 -10.86 9.02 22.99
C ILE A 74 -12.16 9.82 23.10
N ILE A 75 -13.32 9.15 23.22
CA ILE A 75 -14.62 9.83 23.39
C ILE A 75 -14.60 10.72 24.64
N LYS A 76 -14.18 10.17 25.79
CA LYS A 76 -14.09 10.88 27.07
C LYS A 76 -13.09 12.04 27.05
N SER A 77 -11.91 11.85 26.46
CA SER A 77 -10.85 12.87 26.47
C SER A 77 -10.93 13.94 25.37
N THR A 78 -11.73 13.73 24.32
CA THR A 78 -11.81 14.68 23.18
C THR A 78 -13.23 15.08 22.79
N GLY A 79 -14.27 14.49 23.39
CA GLY A 79 -15.68 14.68 23.00
C GLY A 79 -16.04 14.09 21.64
N ARG A 80 -15.06 13.67 20.82
CA ARG A 80 -15.29 13.11 19.47
C ARG A 80 -15.98 11.76 19.57
N ARG A 81 -17.13 11.63 18.93
CA ARG A 81 -17.89 10.38 18.82
C ARG A 81 -17.70 9.76 17.44
N ASN A 82 -17.80 8.44 17.35
CA ASN A 82 -17.88 7.72 16.09
C ASN A 82 -19.25 7.96 15.43
N LYS A 83 -19.36 8.96 14.55
CA LYS A 83 -20.57 9.25 13.75
C LYS A 83 -20.20 9.79 12.36
N GLY A 84 -20.56 9.04 11.30
CA GLY A 84 -20.53 9.50 9.90
C GLY A 84 -19.21 10.13 9.47
N THR A 85 -19.25 11.36 8.96
CA THR A 85 -18.05 12.12 8.54
C THR A 85 -17.00 12.27 9.64
N GLY A 86 -17.43 12.30 10.91
CA GLY A 86 -16.53 12.34 12.08
C GLY A 86 -15.77 11.03 12.35
N THR A 87 -16.14 9.92 11.70
CA THR A 87 -15.47 8.62 11.86
C THR A 87 -14.01 8.65 11.41
N ARG A 88 -13.63 9.45 10.40
CA ARG A 88 -12.21 9.62 10.02
C ARG A 88 -11.41 10.36 11.08
N ASP A 89 -11.89 11.50 11.57
CA ASP A 89 -11.16 12.27 12.60
C ASP A 89 -11.10 11.53 13.93
N PHE A 90 -12.16 10.78 14.27
CA PHE A 90 -12.14 9.84 15.38
C PHE A 90 -11.10 8.75 15.18
N ALA A 91 -11.10 8.04 14.04
CA ALA A 91 -10.12 7.02 13.69
C ALA A 91 -8.68 7.56 13.74
N LEU A 92 -8.43 8.78 13.25
CA LEU A 92 -7.13 9.44 13.34
C LEU A 92 -6.73 9.75 14.79
N ALA A 93 -7.67 10.13 15.66
CA ALA A 93 -7.40 10.36 17.07
C ALA A 93 -7.06 9.05 17.82
N VAL A 94 -7.77 7.96 17.54
CA VAL A 94 -7.45 6.61 18.07
C VAL A 94 -6.09 6.15 17.54
N LEU A 95 -5.85 6.24 16.22
CA LEU A 95 -4.61 5.83 15.54
C LEU A 95 -3.38 6.56 16.09
N ARG A 96 -3.49 7.86 16.39
CA ARG A 96 -2.38 8.65 16.96
C ARG A 96 -2.02 8.25 18.40
N ARG A 97 -2.97 7.69 19.17
CA ARG A 97 -2.77 7.34 20.59
C ARG A 97 -2.45 5.86 20.80
N TYR A 98 -3.05 4.97 20.02
CA TYR A 98 -2.99 3.51 20.23
C TYR A 98 -2.57 2.73 18.98
N GLY A 99 -2.14 3.39 17.90
CA GLY A 99 -1.86 2.73 16.64
C GLY A 99 -3.11 2.02 16.11
N TRP A 100 -2.95 0.85 15.50
CA TRP A 100 -4.07 0.02 15.05
C TRP A 100 -4.75 -0.80 16.16
N GLY A 101 -4.37 -0.56 17.42
CA GLY A 101 -4.88 -1.29 18.58
C GLY A 101 -3.99 -2.49 18.94
N VAL A 102 -4.59 -3.52 19.53
CA VAL A 102 -3.87 -4.67 20.08
C VAL A 102 -4.16 -5.91 19.22
N PRO A 103 -3.15 -6.61 18.69
CA PRO A 103 -3.32 -7.95 18.13
C PRO A 103 -3.39 -8.98 19.26
N THR A 104 -4.19 -10.04 19.07
CA THR A 104 -4.13 -11.24 19.92
C THR A 104 -3.47 -12.38 19.17
N GLU A 105 -2.74 -13.24 19.88
CA GLU A 105 -2.06 -14.40 19.30
C GLU A 105 -3.02 -15.28 18.50
N GLU A 106 -4.15 -15.66 19.09
CA GLU A 106 -5.23 -16.41 18.46
C GLU A 106 -5.66 -15.83 17.09
N ARG A 107 -5.86 -14.50 17.00
CA ARG A 107 -6.26 -13.82 15.77
C ARG A 107 -5.15 -13.84 14.72
N VAL A 108 -3.91 -13.65 15.15
CA VAL A 108 -2.73 -13.73 14.28
C VAL A 108 -2.58 -15.15 13.72
N LEU A 109 -2.55 -16.16 14.59
CA LEU A 109 -2.43 -17.59 14.26
C LEU A 109 -3.53 -18.08 13.31
N SER A 110 -4.79 -17.78 13.64
CA SER A 110 -5.93 -18.14 12.77
C SER A 110 -5.86 -17.41 11.43
N SER A 111 -5.46 -16.14 11.39
CA SER A 111 -5.41 -15.37 10.14
C SER A 111 -4.29 -15.77 9.19
N ALA A 112 -3.21 -16.40 9.66
CA ALA A 112 -2.21 -17.00 8.78
C ALA A 112 -2.67 -18.33 8.17
N THR A 113 -3.75 -18.94 8.68
CA THR A 113 -4.28 -20.24 8.25
C THR A 113 -5.68 -20.16 7.61
N ASN A 114 -6.27 -18.97 7.54
CA ASN A 114 -7.66 -18.75 7.09
C ASN A 114 -7.73 -18.28 5.63
N ALA A 115 -8.57 -18.92 4.83
CA ALA A 115 -8.82 -18.60 3.42
C ALA A 115 -9.34 -17.17 3.15
N VAL A 116 -9.86 -16.47 4.17
CA VAL A 116 -10.35 -15.08 4.05
C VAL A 116 -9.22 -14.04 4.16
N THR A 117 -8.01 -14.45 4.56
CA THR A 117 -6.82 -13.59 4.66
C THR A 117 -5.79 -13.96 3.61
N LEU A 118 -5.67 -13.14 2.56
CA LEU A 118 -4.65 -13.34 1.53
C LEU A 118 -3.32 -12.70 1.95
N VAL A 119 -2.22 -13.48 1.93
CA VAL A 119 -0.86 -12.98 2.21
C VAL A 119 0.02 -13.09 0.96
N ILE A 120 0.29 -11.97 0.29
CA ILE A 120 1.18 -11.93 -0.89
C ILE A 120 2.56 -11.44 -0.47
N GLN A 121 3.60 -12.25 -0.68
CA GLN A 121 5.00 -11.88 -0.45
C GLN A 121 5.75 -11.71 -1.78
N GLY A 122 6.19 -10.50 -2.09
CA GLY A 122 6.89 -10.16 -3.33
C GLY A 122 8.19 -9.39 -3.14
N SER A 123 8.85 -9.08 -4.26
CA SER A 123 9.89 -8.07 -4.35
C SER A 123 9.60 -7.11 -5.50
N LEU A 124 9.90 -5.82 -5.34
CA LEU A 124 9.61 -4.75 -6.31
C LEU A 124 10.86 -3.87 -6.49
N VAL A 125 11.13 -3.40 -7.71
CA VAL A 125 12.21 -2.44 -8.00
C VAL A 125 11.62 -1.03 -8.17
N PRO A 126 11.63 -0.17 -7.13
CA PRO A 126 10.84 1.06 -7.10
C PRO A 126 11.44 2.23 -7.89
N PHE A 127 12.74 2.17 -8.20
CA PHE A 127 13.42 3.19 -8.99
C PHE A 127 14.41 2.53 -9.96
N ARG A 128 14.49 3.08 -11.17
CA ARG A 128 15.44 2.68 -12.20
C ARG A 128 16.30 3.87 -12.63
N LYS A 129 17.51 3.60 -13.10
CA LYS A 129 18.34 4.62 -13.79
C LYS A 129 18.09 4.52 -15.29
N ALA A 130 17.80 5.65 -15.93
CA ALA A 130 17.65 5.76 -17.37
C ALA A 130 18.13 7.15 -17.83
N ASN A 131 18.98 7.17 -18.87
CA ASN A 131 19.53 8.41 -19.47
C ASN A 131 20.20 9.34 -18.43
N GLY A 132 20.97 8.78 -17.49
CA GLY A 132 21.63 9.52 -16.40
C GLY A 132 20.71 9.93 -15.24
N CYS A 133 19.40 10.02 -15.47
CA CYS A 133 18.40 10.35 -14.47
C CYS A 133 17.91 9.09 -13.72
N VAL A 134 17.40 9.29 -12.50
CA VAL A 134 16.60 8.26 -11.80
C VAL A 134 15.14 8.52 -12.12
N GLN A 135 14.41 7.45 -12.43
CA GLN A 135 12.97 7.44 -12.73
C GLN A 135 12.27 6.47 -11.78
N LEU A 136 10.95 6.59 -11.66
CA LEU A 136 10.09 5.55 -11.08
C LEU A 136 10.32 4.21 -11.82
N GLY A 137 10.30 3.13 -11.05
CA GLY A 137 10.54 1.77 -11.52
C GLY A 137 9.24 1.01 -11.77
N GLU A 138 9.14 -0.16 -11.15
CA GLU A 138 8.02 -1.09 -11.29
C GLU A 138 6.76 -0.62 -10.53
N LEU A 139 5.61 -0.72 -11.20
CA LEU A 139 4.30 -0.85 -10.58
C LEU A 139 3.92 -2.34 -10.56
N LYS A 140 3.32 -2.81 -9.46
CA LYS A 140 2.78 -4.18 -9.37
C LYS A 140 1.28 -4.18 -9.16
N LEU A 141 0.57 -4.67 -10.17
CA LEU A 141 -0.84 -4.98 -10.09
C LEU A 141 -1.03 -6.40 -9.54
N HIS A 142 -1.87 -6.54 -8.53
CA HIS A 142 -2.32 -7.82 -8.00
C HIS A 142 -3.81 -7.97 -8.31
N GLN A 143 -4.17 -8.96 -9.12
CA GLN A 143 -5.56 -9.39 -9.24
C GLN A 143 -5.93 -10.18 -7.98
N LEU A 144 -7.08 -9.86 -7.39
CA LEU A 144 -7.46 -10.42 -6.10
C LEU A 144 -8.25 -11.72 -6.30
N PRO A 145 -7.75 -12.89 -5.84
CA PRO A 145 -8.41 -14.19 -5.97
C PRO A 145 -9.57 -14.35 -4.97
N TRP A 146 -10.45 -13.35 -4.88
CA TRP A 146 -11.56 -13.33 -3.94
C TRP A 146 -12.82 -14.01 -4.49
N PRO A 147 -13.74 -14.47 -3.63
CA PRO A 147 -14.97 -15.15 -4.05
C PRO A 147 -15.97 -14.14 -4.64
N ARG A 148 -15.79 -13.77 -5.93
CA ARG A 148 -16.58 -12.73 -6.63
C ARG A 148 -18.07 -13.06 -6.67
N GLU A 149 -18.43 -14.30 -6.97
CA GLU A 149 -19.84 -14.74 -7.05
C GLU A 149 -20.52 -14.58 -5.68
N GLN A 150 -19.88 -15.08 -4.63
CA GLN A 150 -20.38 -15.01 -3.25
C GLN A 150 -20.41 -13.57 -2.71
N LEU A 151 -19.56 -12.67 -3.21
CA LEU A 151 -19.64 -11.22 -2.96
C LEU A 151 -20.82 -10.57 -3.69
N LEU A 152 -21.15 -11.00 -4.92
CA LEU A 152 -22.32 -10.53 -5.66
C LEU A 152 -23.63 -11.04 -5.04
N ASP A 153 -23.67 -12.30 -4.57
CA ASP A 153 -24.81 -12.89 -3.85
C ASP A 153 -25.16 -12.10 -2.57
N LEU A 154 -24.14 -11.53 -1.91
CA LEU A 154 -24.31 -10.66 -0.74
C LEU A 154 -24.84 -9.26 -1.09
N GLY A 155 -24.79 -8.86 -2.36
CA GLY A 155 -25.40 -7.63 -2.88
C GLY A 155 -25.06 -6.37 -2.07
N ALA A 156 -26.10 -5.78 -1.48
CA ALA A 156 -26.02 -4.54 -0.71
C ALA A 156 -25.46 -4.72 0.73
N THR A 157 -25.09 -5.93 1.14
CA THR A 157 -24.50 -6.17 2.48
C THR A 157 -23.22 -5.35 2.65
N THR A 158 -23.13 -4.56 3.71
CA THR A 158 -21.90 -3.82 4.04
C THR A 158 -20.78 -4.77 4.43
N VAL A 159 -19.65 -4.64 3.78
CA VAL A 159 -18.41 -5.39 4.05
C VAL A 159 -17.26 -4.45 4.42
N GLU A 160 -16.22 -5.01 5.02
CA GLU A 160 -14.94 -4.36 5.28
C GLU A 160 -13.86 -5.07 4.46
N LEU A 161 -13.00 -4.34 3.75
CA LEU A 161 -11.72 -4.86 3.27
C LEU A 161 -10.60 -4.19 4.05
N ARG A 162 -9.84 -4.95 4.82
CA ARG A 162 -8.58 -4.44 5.39
C ARG A 162 -7.44 -4.71 4.41
N VAL A 163 -6.62 -3.70 4.16
CA VAL A 163 -5.34 -3.85 3.43
C VAL A 163 -4.20 -3.51 4.39
N THR A 164 -3.10 -4.26 4.34
CA THR A 164 -1.87 -3.92 5.05
C THR A 164 -0.64 -4.16 4.20
N LEU A 165 0.03 -3.07 3.79
CA LEU A 165 1.29 -3.08 3.05
C LEU A 165 2.48 -2.92 4.01
N SER A 166 3.40 -3.89 4.01
CA SER A 166 4.60 -3.87 4.85
C SER A 166 5.86 -4.07 4.00
N TYR A 167 6.84 -3.17 4.18
CA TYR A 167 8.18 -3.27 3.62
C TYR A 167 9.24 -2.76 4.60
N PHE A 168 10.48 -3.24 4.51
CA PHE A 168 11.60 -2.59 5.19
C PHE A 168 12.25 -1.51 4.33
N VAL A 169 12.79 -0.52 5.03
CA VAL A 169 13.55 0.60 4.46
C VAL A 169 15.01 0.17 4.45
N GLU A 170 15.67 0.21 3.29
CA GLU A 170 17.13 0.10 3.25
C GLU A 170 17.74 1.27 4.04
N PRO A 171 18.65 1.02 5.00
CA PRO A 171 19.36 2.10 5.67
C PRO A 171 20.24 2.85 4.64
N ASN A 172 20.32 4.17 4.78
CA ASN A 172 21.30 4.95 4.01
C ASN A 172 22.57 5.15 4.85
N PRO A 173 23.68 4.42 4.59
CA PRO A 173 24.94 4.62 5.30
C PRO A 173 25.69 5.89 4.86
N GLY A 174 25.21 6.61 3.83
CA GLY A 174 25.91 7.73 3.20
C GLY A 174 25.35 9.13 3.52
N ARG A 175 26.19 9.93 4.20
CA ARG A 175 26.12 11.40 4.45
C ARG A 175 25.05 11.93 5.43
N ARG A 176 25.51 12.82 6.32
CA ARG A 176 24.72 13.81 7.08
C ARG A 176 24.67 15.13 6.29
N GLY A 177 23.49 15.77 6.24
CA GLY A 177 23.27 17.12 5.69
C GLY A 177 23.29 17.21 4.15
N VAL A 178 22.76 18.24 3.47
CA VAL A 178 22.00 19.45 3.84
C VAL A 178 21.15 19.79 2.58
N MET A 179 19.87 20.23 2.57
CA MET A 179 18.92 20.65 3.60
C MET A 179 17.51 20.01 3.37
N GLY A 180 16.41 20.78 3.53
CA GLY A 180 15.02 20.33 3.34
C GLY A 180 14.41 19.71 4.60
N GLN A 181 13.08 19.69 4.74
CA GLN A 181 12.38 19.14 5.91
C GLN A 181 12.33 17.58 5.88
N HIS A 182 13.54 17.02 5.93
CA HIS A 182 13.95 15.68 6.38
C HIS A 182 13.81 14.50 5.40
N THR A 183 14.97 14.11 4.87
CA THR A 183 15.10 13.32 3.64
C THR A 183 15.85 11.99 3.84
N TYR A 184 15.12 10.87 3.91
CA TYR A 184 15.41 9.62 3.18
C TYR A 184 14.22 8.67 3.34
N ALA A 185 13.31 8.64 2.36
CA ALA A 185 12.07 7.87 2.46
C ALA A 185 12.13 6.50 1.77
N SER A 186 13.34 6.01 1.48
CA SER A 186 13.68 4.89 0.58
C SER A 186 12.78 4.79 -0.65
N HIS A 187 11.70 4.02 -0.52
CA HIS A 187 10.87 3.48 -1.60
C HIS A 187 9.47 4.08 -1.67
N ARG A 188 9.00 4.76 -0.60
CA ARG A 188 7.67 5.39 -0.48
C ARG A 188 6.54 4.58 -1.14
N LEU A 189 6.51 3.26 -0.91
CA LEU A 189 5.51 2.41 -1.57
C LEU A 189 4.11 2.82 -1.12
N ARG A 190 3.17 2.84 -2.05
CA ARG A 190 1.76 3.10 -1.82
C ARG A 190 0.95 1.92 -2.33
N PHE A 191 -0.30 1.86 -1.90
CA PHE A 191 -1.30 1.01 -2.52
C PHE A 191 -2.55 1.80 -2.89
N ALA A 192 -3.18 1.38 -3.98
CA ALA A 192 -4.50 1.80 -4.44
C ALA A 192 -5.31 0.56 -4.82
N ILE A 193 -6.63 0.61 -4.68
CA ILE A 193 -7.55 -0.42 -5.16
C ILE A 193 -8.36 0.15 -6.32
N LYS A 194 -8.64 -0.68 -7.33
CA LYS A 194 -9.47 -0.33 -8.48
C LYS A 194 -10.86 0.12 -8.01
N GLY A 195 -11.41 1.17 -8.60
CA GLY A 195 -12.80 1.57 -8.39
C GLY A 195 -13.79 0.48 -8.84
N PRO A 196 -15.02 0.45 -8.31
CA PRO A 196 -16.02 -0.53 -8.71
C PRO A 196 -16.52 -0.32 -10.15
N LEU A 197 -16.54 0.93 -10.63
CA LEU A 197 -16.97 1.29 -12.00
C LEU A 197 -15.78 1.51 -12.96
N GLU A 198 -14.56 1.49 -12.45
CA GLU A 198 -13.31 1.73 -13.18
C GLU A 198 -12.88 0.45 -13.92
N ASN A 199 -12.48 0.56 -15.19
CA ASN A 199 -11.87 -0.57 -15.90
C ASN A 199 -10.38 -0.72 -15.52
N LEU A 200 -9.72 -1.81 -15.92
CA LEU A 200 -8.36 -2.10 -15.48
C LEU A 200 -7.32 -1.14 -16.08
N SER A 201 -7.46 -0.78 -17.36
CA SER A 201 -6.52 0.11 -18.06
C SER A 201 -6.57 1.55 -17.55
N ASP A 202 -7.76 2.07 -17.25
CA ASP A 202 -7.95 3.41 -16.71
C ASP A 202 -7.42 3.51 -15.27
N PHE A 203 -7.55 2.42 -14.50
CA PHE A 203 -6.93 2.31 -13.19
C PHE A 203 -5.41 2.28 -13.28
N GLU A 204 -4.81 1.45 -14.14
CA GLU A 204 -3.36 1.42 -14.35
C GLU A 204 -2.82 2.80 -14.77
N ALA A 205 -3.47 3.47 -15.72
CA ALA A 205 -3.13 4.82 -16.16
C ALA A 205 -3.28 5.86 -15.03
N SER A 206 -4.33 5.75 -14.20
CA SER A 206 -4.55 6.64 -13.05
C SER A 206 -3.52 6.43 -11.94
N VAL A 207 -3.09 5.19 -11.70
CA VAL A 207 -2.04 4.89 -10.72
C VAL A 207 -0.66 5.34 -11.22
N ALA A 208 -0.34 5.13 -12.50
CA ALA A 208 0.88 5.67 -13.10
C ALA A 208 0.94 7.21 -12.96
N LYS A 209 -0.17 7.90 -13.24
CA LYS A 209 -0.30 9.35 -13.06
C LYS A 209 -0.18 9.80 -11.60
N ASP A 210 -0.72 9.07 -10.62
CA ASP A 210 -0.53 9.39 -9.19
C ASP A 210 0.92 9.16 -8.75
N ALA A 211 1.59 8.12 -9.27
CA ALA A 211 2.99 7.85 -9.00
C ALA A 211 3.89 9.00 -9.47
N GLU A 212 3.66 9.49 -10.69
CA GLU A 212 4.34 10.65 -11.27
C GLU A 212 4.02 11.95 -10.53
N ALA A 213 2.75 12.29 -10.33
CA ALA A 213 2.36 13.53 -9.65
C ALA A 213 2.91 13.61 -8.21
N ALA A 214 3.01 12.48 -7.53
CA ALA A 214 3.59 12.38 -6.20
C ALA A 214 5.08 12.69 -6.10
N ASN A 215 5.79 12.71 -7.24
CA ASN A 215 7.22 12.99 -7.32
C ASN A 215 7.54 14.49 -7.26
N ASP A 216 6.72 15.31 -7.91
CA ASP A 216 6.99 16.74 -8.09
C ASP A 216 6.81 17.58 -6.80
N GLY A 217 6.55 16.93 -5.66
CA GLY A 217 6.44 17.55 -4.34
C GLY A 217 5.19 18.42 -4.14
N MET A 218 4.43 18.67 -5.20
CA MET A 218 3.12 19.28 -5.18
C MET A 218 2.01 18.24 -5.35
N ILE A 219 0.79 18.63 -4.97
CA ILE A 219 -0.49 17.98 -5.23
C ILE A 219 -0.89 16.83 -4.26
N THR A 220 -2.12 16.96 -3.78
CA THR A 220 -2.89 15.93 -3.08
C THR A 220 -3.14 14.71 -3.95
N VAL A 221 -2.82 13.52 -3.42
CA VAL A 221 -3.07 12.20 -4.04
C VAL A 221 -4.39 12.16 -4.83
N GLY A 222 -4.33 11.61 -6.04
CA GLY A 222 -5.45 11.52 -6.96
C GLY A 222 -6.73 10.97 -6.31
N LYS A 223 -7.87 11.54 -6.68
CA LYS A 223 -9.19 11.06 -6.25
C LYS A 223 -9.57 9.79 -7.04
N PHE A 224 -8.90 8.67 -6.78
CA PHE A 224 -9.40 7.34 -7.18
C PHE A 224 -10.85 7.18 -6.67
N GLU A 225 -11.74 6.52 -7.41
CA GLU A 225 -13.11 6.32 -6.93
C GLU A 225 -13.12 5.51 -5.62
N GLY A 226 -12.30 4.46 -5.57
CA GLY A 226 -12.05 3.66 -4.38
C GLY A 226 -11.44 4.43 -3.21
N ASN A 227 -11.00 5.69 -3.38
CA ASN A 227 -10.45 6.47 -2.25
C ASN A 227 -11.53 6.93 -1.24
N LYS A 228 -12.80 7.02 -1.64
CA LYS A 228 -13.89 7.55 -0.78
C LYS A 228 -14.20 6.66 0.43
N ALA A 229 -14.08 5.35 0.26
CA ALA A 229 -14.49 4.30 1.20
C ALA A 229 -13.46 3.95 2.30
N TRP A 230 -12.24 4.49 2.24
CA TRP A 230 -11.21 4.21 3.25
C TRP A 230 -11.44 4.96 4.56
N LEU A 231 -11.24 4.28 5.69
CA LEU A 231 -11.34 4.85 7.03
C LEU A 231 -10.35 6.00 7.25
N VAL A 232 -9.07 5.77 6.95
CA VAL A 232 -7.96 6.70 7.24
C VAL A 232 -7.57 7.49 5.98
N GLY A 233 -7.50 6.82 4.83
CA GLY A 233 -7.22 7.41 3.53
C GLY A 233 -5.73 7.64 3.25
N SER A 234 -5.41 7.82 1.96
CA SER A 234 -4.05 7.91 1.43
C SER A 234 -3.16 8.96 2.12
N GLY A 235 -3.71 10.14 2.43
CA GLY A 235 -2.98 11.23 3.10
C GLY A 235 -2.52 10.93 4.54
N ASN A 236 -3.09 9.92 5.20
CA ASN A 236 -2.75 9.55 6.58
C ASN A 236 -2.17 8.13 6.72
N ARG A 237 -2.53 7.17 5.87
CA ARG A 237 -2.04 5.79 5.94
C ARG A 237 -0.60 5.61 5.48
N ASN A 238 -0.13 6.47 4.57
CA ASN A 238 1.16 6.35 3.87
C ASN A 238 2.35 6.87 4.73
N ARG A 239 2.38 6.54 6.03
CA ARG A 239 3.43 7.00 6.98
C ARG A 239 4.41 5.87 7.29
N GLY A 240 5.72 6.16 7.18
CA GLY A 240 6.77 5.18 7.44
C GLY A 240 6.88 4.12 6.34
N SER A 241 6.94 2.84 6.73
CA SER A 241 7.02 1.70 5.80
C SER A 241 6.01 0.57 6.08
N LEU A 242 5.00 0.89 6.90
CA LEU A 242 3.92 0.01 7.29
C LEU A 242 2.63 0.80 7.15
N HIS A 243 1.85 0.46 6.11
CA HIS A 243 0.63 1.17 5.77
C HIS A 243 -0.53 0.19 5.95
N ALA A 244 -1.54 0.59 6.71
CA ALA A 244 -2.78 -0.18 6.83
C ALA A 244 -3.96 0.77 6.69
N ASP A 245 -5.07 0.26 6.19
CA ASP A 245 -6.32 1.01 6.07
C ASP A 245 -7.50 0.04 5.91
N LEU A 246 -8.71 0.52 6.22
CA LEU A 246 -9.95 -0.26 6.16
C LEU A 246 -10.87 0.40 5.14
N TRP A 247 -11.13 -0.28 4.03
CA TRP A 247 -12.13 0.09 3.03
C TRP A 247 -13.50 -0.44 3.45
N ASN A 248 -14.55 0.35 3.25
CA ASN A 248 -15.91 0.04 3.69
C ASN A 248 -16.89 0.36 2.56
N GLY A 249 -17.68 -0.61 2.13
CA GLY A 249 -18.67 -0.47 1.07
C GLY A 249 -19.56 -1.69 0.99
N THR A 250 -20.38 -1.80 -0.05
CA THR A 250 -21.22 -2.98 -0.30
C THR A 250 -20.40 -4.16 -0.82
N ALA A 251 -20.90 -5.38 -0.64
CA ALA A 251 -20.27 -6.59 -1.17
C ALA A 251 -20.23 -6.57 -2.71
N ALA A 252 -21.25 -6.03 -3.37
CA ALA A 252 -21.29 -5.84 -4.82
C ALA A 252 -20.26 -4.81 -5.33
N GLU A 253 -20.04 -3.69 -4.61
CA GLU A 253 -18.94 -2.78 -4.93
C GLU A 253 -17.59 -3.48 -4.76
N LEU A 254 -17.39 -4.17 -3.63
CA LEU A 254 -16.16 -4.90 -3.36
C LEU A 254 -15.88 -5.92 -4.48
N ALA A 255 -16.86 -6.74 -4.87
CA ALA A 255 -16.74 -7.72 -5.96
C ALA A 255 -16.14 -7.15 -7.25
N ASN A 256 -16.43 -5.88 -7.56
CA ASN A 256 -16.00 -5.19 -8.77
C ASN A 256 -14.63 -4.48 -8.63
N CYS A 257 -14.13 -4.25 -7.41
CA CYS A 257 -12.84 -3.62 -7.12
C CYS A 257 -11.60 -4.53 -7.37
N GLY A 258 -11.72 -5.59 -8.18
CA GLY A 258 -10.88 -6.82 -8.21
C GLY A 258 -9.38 -6.73 -8.51
N ALA A 259 -8.76 -5.55 -8.46
CA ALA A 259 -7.33 -5.39 -8.58
C ALA A 259 -6.79 -4.34 -7.59
N LEU A 260 -5.61 -4.61 -7.05
CA LEU A 260 -4.88 -3.73 -6.14
C LEU A 260 -3.49 -3.44 -6.70
N ALA A 261 -3.17 -2.17 -6.90
CA ALA A 261 -1.87 -1.72 -7.37
C ALA A 261 -0.96 -1.31 -6.21
N ILE A 262 0.26 -1.84 -6.17
CA ILE A 262 1.36 -1.36 -5.33
C ILE A 262 2.34 -0.60 -6.22
N TYR A 263 2.68 0.62 -5.84
CA TYR A 263 3.50 1.50 -6.67
C TYR A 263 4.44 2.36 -5.81
N PRO A 264 5.65 2.68 -6.30
CA PRO A 264 6.51 3.68 -5.69
C PRO A 264 5.90 5.08 -5.89
N ALA A 265 6.21 5.98 -4.95
CA ALA A 265 6.00 7.41 -5.14
C ALA A 265 7.34 8.14 -5.06
N GLY A 266 7.50 9.21 -5.84
CA GLY A 266 8.78 9.87 -6.00
C GLY A 266 9.42 10.38 -4.69
N GLY A 267 10.74 10.47 -4.68
CA GLY A 267 11.52 10.72 -3.47
C GLY A 267 13.02 10.91 -3.72
N TRP A 268 13.80 10.97 -2.62
CA TRP A 268 15.22 11.36 -2.60
C TRP A 268 16.12 10.79 -3.72
N ARG A 269 15.94 9.52 -4.10
CA ARG A 269 16.80 8.89 -5.12
C ARG A 269 16.75 9.62 -6.47
N GLU A 270 15.69 10.38 -6.75
CA GLU A 270 15.55 11.20 -7.96
C GLU A 270 16.45 12.46 -7.96
N PHE A 271 16.71 13.05 -6.79
CA PHE A 271 17.58 14.23 -6.66
C PHE A 271 19.07 13.89 -6.85
N ASN A 272 19.48 12.65 -6.59
CA ASN A 272 20.85 12.18 -6.86
C ASN A 272 21.16 12.01 -8.36
N GLY A 273 20.16 11.99 -9.24
CA GLY A 273 20.38 12.05 -10.70
C GLY A 273 20.62 13.47 -11.23
N ARG A 274 20.20 14.50 -10.49
CA ARG A 274 20.24 15.91 -10.92
C ARG A 274 21.54 16.64 -10.54
N THR A 275 22.45 16.00 -9.80
CA THR A 275 23.62 16.65 -9.16
C THR A 275 24.98 16.17 -9.71
N ALA A 276 25.01 15.65 -10.93
CA ALA A 276 26.26 15.27 -11.63
C ALA A 276 26.79 16.33 -12.61
N SER A 277 26.12 17.48 -12.78
CA SER A 277 26.53 18.56 -13.68
C SER A 277 26.21 19.95 -13.11
N ALA A 278 26.71 20.24 -11.91
CA ALA A 278 26.57 21.54 -11.24
C ALA A 278 27.93 22.24 -11.05
N SER A 279 28.70 22.35 -12.14
CA SER A 279 29.91 23.17 -12.23
C SER A 279 30.01 23.87 -13.61
N GLN A 280 28.88 24.41 -14.08
CA GLN A 280 28.79 25.36 -15.19
C GLN A 280 27.43 26.09 -15.13
N SER A 281 27.44 27.35 -15.54
CA SER A 281 26.31 28.29 -15.47
C SER A 281 25.10 27.85 -16.32
N PRO A 282 23.87 28.27 -16.00
CA PRO A 282 22.67 27.69 -16.60
C PRO A 282 22.40 28.18 -18.02
N THR A 283 22.20 27.23 -18.94
CA THR A 283 21.34 27.41 -20.13
C THR A 283 20.13 26.48 -20.02
N PRO A 284 18.92 26.92 -20.40
CA PRO A 284 17.71 26.13 -20.19
C PRO A 284 17.52 25.09 -21.31
N SER A 285 18.17 23.93 -21.18
CA SER A 285 17.79 22.74 -21.96
C SER A 285 16.69 21.97 -21.23
N SER A 286 15.44 22.15 -21.67
CA SER A 286 14.31 21.37 -21.18
C SER A 286 14.37 19.92 -21.68
N CYS A 287 14.01 18.97 -20.81
CA CYS A 287 13.67 17.62 -21.28
C CYS A 287 12.45 17.73 -22.22
N PRO A 288 12.49 17.14 -23.43
CA PRO A 288 11.40 17.30 -24.39
C PRO A 288 10.14 16.57 -23.93
N SER A 289 9.07 17.33 -23.67
CA SER A 289 7.73 16.77 -23.49
C SER A 289 7.23 16.21 -24.83
N ARG A 290 6.70 14.98 -24.81
CA ARG A 290 6.12 14.35 -26.00
C ARG A 290 4.75 14.94 -26.34
N HIS A 291 4.73 15.96 -27.19
CA HIS A 291 3.54 16.30 -27.97
C HIS A 291 3.91 16.47 -29.45
N PRO A 292 3.27 15.72 -30.39
CA PRO A 292 3.46 15.95 -31.82
C PRO A 292 2.71 17.22 -32.23
N LYS A 293 3.44 18.25 -32.67
CA LYS A 293 2.82 19.43 -33.30
C LYS A 293 2.60 19.17 -34.79
N SER A 294 1.35 19.27 -35.22
CA SER A 294 0.97 19.30 -36.64
C SER A 294 1.57 20.51 -37.36
N ARG A 295 2.02 20.31 -38.60
CA ARG A 295 2.70 21.31 -39.42
C ARG A 295 1.67 22.07 -40.28
N PRO A 296 1.67 23.42 -40.34
CA PRO A 296 0.86 24.15 -41.31
C PRO A 296 1.56 24.16 -42.68
N THR A 297 0.79 23.92 -43.74
CA THR A 297 1.21 24.15 -45.13
C THR A 297 0.92 25.59 -45.54
N SER A 298 1.96 26.34 -45.94
CA SER A 298 1.81 27.60 -46.67
C SER A 298 1.64 27.32 -48.16
N THR A 299 0.63 27.92 -48.79
CA THR A 299 0.59 28.14 -50.24
C THR A 299 0.59 29.65 -50.49
N GLN A 300 1.11 30.03 -51.67
CA GLN A 300 1.32 31.40 -52.15
C GLN A 300 0.01 32.18 -52.29
#